data_AF-A0ABD3R3U6-F1
#
_entry.id   AF-A0ABD3R3U6-F1
#
_cell.length_a   1.000
_cell.length_b   1.000
_cell.length_c   1.000
_cell.angle_alpha   90.00
_cell.angle_beta   90.00
_cell.angle_gamma   90.00
#
_symmetry.space_group_name_H-M   'P 1'
#
loop_
_entity.id
_entity.type
_entity.pdbx_description
1 polymer ?
#
loop_
_entity_poly.entity_id
_entity_poly.type
_entity_poly.pdbx_seq_one_letter_code
_entity_poly.pdbx_strand_id
1 'polypeptide(L)'
;MPPYNISSPPRRSSTRPPLSSMITSRVAFSTIEDRAKVIVASSSSSSSSRGSGATVAEARDEIFRLGATVGRACDIFLSYPRDVVVVDAVDDDDDNYDDHPSRLGPSLAGGDAKEEEEVKEEEVSAAAAAVDPVCGEIFLRLFDLSGMCSVDLRTCVLKKMELNGKKYPVELCKGKSGKYTDYSDQTGITTTVGQSTIDSPTKSCTDDMEDDTTVEGITLLVRNFANERQWYRYHTPRNIALAIMGELGELSELFQWLGDGNDRVADVLTEEMLDKVGQEIADVAIYLIRLCDVCHVPLGGVSMHLLDERP
;
A
#
# COMPACT_ATOMS: atom_id res chain seq x y z
N MET A 1 -4.70 -45.67 -5.37
CA MET A 1 -5.03 -44.36 -5.96
C MET A 1 -3.90 -44.00 -6.93
N PRO A 2 -4.20 -43.62 -8.19
CA PRO A 2 -3.16 -43.21 -9.13
C PRO A 2 -2.71 -41.76 -8.79
N PRO A 3 -1.46 -41.38 -9.14
CA PRO A 3 -0.96 -40.03 -8.89
C PRO A 3 -1.65 -39.02 -9.82
N TYR A 4 -2.01 -37.86 -9.26
CA TYR A 4 -2.59 -36.72 -9.97
C TYR A 4 -1.58 -36.17 -10.99
N ASN A 5 -1.98 -36.17 -12.26
CA ASN A 5 -1.26 -35.55 -13.36
C ASN A 5 -1.57 -34.04 -13.35
N ILE A 6 -0.63 -33.22 -12.89
CA ILE A 6 -0.75 -31.76 -12.92
C ILE A 6 -0.33 -31.31 -14.31
N SER A 7 -1.32 -31.01 -15.16
CA SER A 7 -1.09 -30.37 -16.46
C SER A 7 -0.61 -28.94 -16.22
N SER A 8 0.58 -28.59 -16.74
CA SER A 8 1.08 -27.22 -16.74
C SER A 8 0.10 -26.28 -17.47
N PRO A 9 -0.08 -25.03 -17.00
CA PRO A 9 -0.91 -24.04 -17.68
C PRO A 9 -0.27 -23.62 -19.02
N PRO A 10 -1.07 -23.14 -20.00
CA PRO A 10 -0.58 -22.79 -21.33
C PRO A 10 0.30 -21.54 -21.27
N ARG A 11 1.48 -21.61 -21.90
CA ARG A 11 2.37 -20.46 -22.14
C ARG A 11 1.60 -19.41 -22.96
N ARG A 12 1.25 -18.27 -22.33
CA ARG A 12 0.86 -17.07 -23.07
C ARG A 12 2.13 -16.34 -23.47
N SER A 13 2.26 -16.00 -24.75
CA SER A 13 3.38 -15.21 -25.28
C SER A 13 3.42 -13.84 -24.59
N SER A 14 4.39 -13.66 -23.71
CA SER A 14 4.70 -12.41 -23.02
C SER A 14 5.54 -11.52 -23.92
N THR A 15 4.91 -10.56 -24.58
CA THR A 15 5.59 -9.31 -24.91
C THR A 15 4.79 -8.22 -24.24
N ARG A 16 5.11 -7.95 -22.97
CA ARG A 16 4.55 -6.83 -22.22
C ARG A 16 5.10 -5.53 -22.85
N PRO A 17 4.25 -4.52 -23.12
CA PRO A 17 4.73 -3.27 -23.70
C PRO A 17 5.55 -2.48 -22.66
N PRO A 18 6.47 -1.58 -23.09
CA PRO A 18 7.41 -0.88 -22.22
C PRO A 18 6.71 -0.02 -21.15
N LEU A 19 7.34 0.17 -19.98
CA LEU A 19 6.79 0.89 -18.80
C LEU A 19 6.13 2.25 -19.11
N SER A 20 6.60 2.98 -20.13
CA SER A 20 5.99 4.24 -20.57
C SER A 20 4.55 4.10 -21.12
N SER A 21 4.11 2.88 -21.46
CA SER A 21 2.77 2.60 -21.97
C SER A 21 1.79 2.05 -20.92
N MET A 22 2.18 1.94 -19.64
CA MET A 22 1.33 1.37 -18.58
C MET A 22 0.54 2.42 -17.77
N ILE A 23 0.78 3.72 -17.98
CA ILE A 23 -0.06 4.78 -17.42
C ILE A 23 -1.14 5.11 -18.46
N THR A 24 -2.19 4.29 -18.57
CA THR A 24 -3.25 4.54 -19.57
C THR A 24 -4.47 5.27 -19.01
N SER A 25 -4.62 5.39 -17.68
CA SER A 25 -5.60 6.31 -17.07
C SER A 25 -5.21 6.64 -15.63
N ARG A 26 -5.18 7.93 -15.27
CA ARG A 26 -5.11 8.34 -13.87
C ARG A 26 -6.48 8.19 -13.21
N VAL A 27 -6.55 7.52 -12.07
CA VAL A 27 -7.81 7.24 -11.36
C VAL A 27 -7.89 8.10 -10.11
N ALA A 28 -8.91 8.95 -10.02
CA ALA A 28 -9.16 9.76 -8.84
C ALA A 28 -9.64 8.91 -7.66
N PHE A 29 -9.19 9.23 -6.44
CA PHE A 29 -9.69 8.58 -5.22
C PHE A 29 -11.20 8.70 -5.10
N SER A 30 -11.76 9.87 -5.42
CA SER A 30 -13.20 10.12 -5.38
C SER A 30 -13.97 9.22 -6.35
N THR A 31 -13.39 8.90 -7.51
CA THR A 31 -14.03 7.99 -8.48
C THR A 31 -14.16 6.58 -7.92
N ILE A 32 -13.12 6.07 -7.24
CA ILE A 32 -13.16 4.76 -6.57
C ILE A 32 -14.18 4.79 -5.43
N GLU A 33 -14.15 5.83 -4.61
CA GLU A 33 -15.04 5.99 -3.46
C GLU A 33 -16.52 6.06 -3.87
N ASP A 34 -16.85 6.89 -4.85
CA ASP A 34 -18.21 7.05 -5.37
C ASP A 34 -18.73 5.73 -5.94
N ARG A 35 -17.88 5.01 -6.68
CA ARG A 35 -18.24 3.72 -7.27
C ARG A 35 -18.47 2.66 -6.20
N ALA A 36 -17.61 2.58 -5.18
CA ALA A 36 -17.77 1.66 -4.05
C ALA A 36 -19.08 1.92 -3.30
N LYS A 37 -19.41 3.19 -3.01
CA LYS A 37 -20.66 3.59 -2.35
C LYS A 37 -21.91 3.14 -3.11
N VAL A 38 -21.91 3.25 -4.44
CA VAL A 38 -23.04 2.83 -5.30
C VAL A 38 -23.30 1.31 -5.20
N ILE A 39 -22.26 0.49 -5.17
CA ILE A 39 -22.37 -0.98 -5.07
C ILE A 39 -22.95 -1.38 -3.70
N VAL A 40 -22.46 -0.76 -2.63
CA VAL A 40 -22.97 -1.00 -1.26
C VAL A 40 -24.45 -0.61 -1.14
N ALA A 41 -24.83 0.57 -1.66
CA ALA A 41 -26.23 1.02 -1.65
C ALA A 41 -27.16 0.07 -2.42
N SER A 42 -26.70 -0.48 -3.55
CA SER A 42 -27.47 -1.42 -4.37
C SER A 42 -27.70 -2.75 -3.64
N SER A 43 -26.69 -3.24 -2.91
CA SER A 43 -26.73 -4.48 -2.13
C SER A 43 -27.61 -4.41 -0.88
N SER A 44 -27.78 -3.19 -0.32
CA SER A 44 -28.45 -2.95 0.98
C SER A 44 -29.96 -2.72 0.88
N SER A 45 -30.53 -2.74 -0.32
CA SER A 45 -31.95 -2.45 -0.63
C SER A 45 -32.99 -3.45 -0.07
N SER A 46 -32.57 -4.39 0.79
CA SER A 46 -33.41 -5.47 1.34
C SER A 46 -33.55 -5.51 2.87
N SER A 47 -33.06 -4.51 3.63
CA SER A 47 -33.32 -4.46 5.09
C SER A 47 -33.71 -3.08 5.62
N SER A 48 -34.86 -3.03 6.30
CA SER A 48 -35.49 -1.82 6.83
C SER A 48 -34.92 -1.39 8.19
N SER A 49 -34.68 -0.09 8.33
CA SER A 49 -34.63 0.71 9.58
C SER A 49 -33.69 0.27 10.72
N ARG A 50 -32.38 0.18 10.46
CA ARG A 50 -31.35 0.34 11.50
C ARG A 50 -30.72 1.72 11.40
N GLY A 51 -30.36 2.30 12.55
CA GLY A 51 -29.81 3.66 12.66
C GLY A 51 -28.70 3.90 11.64
N SER A 52 -28.74 5.06 10.99
CA SER A 52 -27.91 5.43 9.84
C SER A 52 -26.42 5.54 10.22
N GLY A 53 -25.68 4.44 10.23
CA GLY A 53 -24.22 4.40 10.42
C GLY A 53 -23.69 3.00 10.73
N ALA A 54 -22.44 2.74 10.36
CA ALA A 54 -21.78 1.47 10.63
C ALA A 54 -21.58 1.24 12.14
N THR A 55 -21.73 -0.02 12.55
CA THR A 55 -21.48 -0.49 13.91
C THR A 55 -20.00 -0.79 14.14
N VAL A 56 -19.58 -0.78 15.40
CA VAL A 56 -18.22 -1.20 15.79
C VAL A 56 -17.95 -2.65 15.39
N ALA A 57 -18.95 -3.54 15.49
CA ALA A 57 -18.83 -4.92 15.06
C ALA A 57 -18.54 -5.04 13.55
N GLU A 58 -19.23 -4.26 12.71
CA GLU A 58 -18.98 -4.23 11.26
C GLU A 58 -17.58 -3.72 10.92
N ALA A 59 -17.09 -2.69 11.63
CA ALA A 59 -15.73 -2.19 11.45
C ALA A 59 -14.68 -3.24 11.87
N ARG A 60 -14.90 -3.94 12.98
CA ARG A 60 -14.04 -5.05 13.44
C ARG A 60 -14.01 -6.20 12.43
N ASP A 61 -15.16 -6.58 11.90
CA ASP A 61 -15.25 -7.57 10.82
C ASP A 61 -14.44 -7.14 9.59
N GLU A 62 -14.50 -5.87 9.20
CA GLU A 62 -13.73 -5.38 8.06
C GLU A 62 -12.22 -5.39 8.32
N ILE A 63 -11.77 -5.11 9.54
CA ILE A 63 -10.36 -5.26 9.95
C ILE A 63 -9.91 -6.72 9.84
N PHE A 64 -10.74 -7.69 10.24
CA PHE A 64 -10.42 -9.12 10.05
C PHE A 64 -10.30 -9.49 8.57
N ARG A 65 -11.21 -9.00 7.72
CA ARG A 65 -11.14 -9.26 6.27
C ARG A 65 -9.93 -8.59 5.63
N LEU A 66 -9.59 -7.37 6.05
CA LEU A 66 -8.38 -6.66 5.64
C LEU A 66 -7.14 -7.50 6.01
N GLY A 67 -7.05 -7.98 7.25
CA GLY A 67 -5.94 -8.84 7.68
C GLY A 67 -5.84 -10.16 6.95
N ALA A 68 -6.96 -10.83 6.66
CA ALA A 68 -6.97 -12.03 5.83
C ALA A 68 -6.45 -11.74 4.41
N THR A 69 -6.78 -10.58 3.85
CA THR A 69 -6.34 -10.16 2.51
C THR A 69 -4.85 -9.82 2.48
N VAL A 70 -4.35 -9.09 3.49
CA VAL A 70 -2.90 -8.86 3.69
C VAL A 70 -2.16 -10.19 3.87
N GLY A 71 -2.74 -11.15 4.59
CA GLY A 71 -2.19 -12.50 4.73
C GLY A 71 -2.06 -13.23 3.40
N ARG A 72 -3.03 -13.10 2.49
CA ARG A 72 -2.93 -13.64 1.11
C ARG A 72 -1.78 -13.00 0.33
N ALA A 73 -1.57 -11.68 0.44
CA ALA A 73 -0.44 -11.02 -0.20
C ALA A 73 0.90 -11.56 0.34
N CYS A 74 0.98 -11.82 1.65
CA CYS A 74 2.15 -12.43 2.27
C CYS A 74 2.39 -13.87 1.76
N ASP A 75 1.34 -14.68 1.64
CA ASP A 75 1.41 -16.06 1.12
C ASP A 75 1.92 -16.11 -0.32
N ILE A 76 1.51 -15.14 -1.16
CA ILE A 76 2.07 -14.94 -2.50
C ILE A 76 3.59 -14.74 -2.39
N PHE A 77 4.08 -13.78 -1.60
CA PHE A 77 5.52 -13.54 -1.46
C PHE A 77 6.30 -14.66 -0.75
N LEU A 78 5.63 -15.58 -0.04
CA LEU A 78 6.25 -16.81 0.47
C LEU A 78 6.50 -17.83 -0.65
N SER A 79 5.73 -17.76 -1.73
CA SER A 79 5.79 -18.70 -2.86
C SER A 79 6.87 -18.35 -3.90
N TYR A 80 7.55 -17.20 -3.76
CA TYR A 80 8.62 -16.76 -4.67
C TYR A 80 10.00 -16.74 -4.01
N PRO A 81 11.10 -16.89 -4.79
CA PRO A 81 12.46 -16.84 -4.26
C PRO A 81 12.77 -15.52 -3.56
N ARG A 82 13.68 -15.57 -2.56
CA ARG A 82 13.98 -14.40 -1.71
C ARG A 82 14.89 -13.37 -2.38
N ASP A 83 15.62 -13.78 -3.41
CA ASP A 83 16.53 -12.97 -4.20
C ASP A 83 15.85 -12.31 -5.41
N VAL A 84 14.56 -12.60 -5.63
CA VAL A 84 13.71 -11.86 -6.56
C VAL A 84 13.44 -10.47 -5.98
N VAL A 85 14.30 -9.52 -6.35
CA VAL A 85 14.13 -8.10 -6.04
C VAL A 85 13.49 -7.45 -7.25
N VAL A 86 12.22 -7.03 -7.11
CA VAL A 86 11.62 -6.08 -8.05
C VAL A 86 12.19 -4.72 -7.65
N VAL A 87 13.29 -4.31 -8.28
CA VAL A 87 13.87 -2.97 -8.09
C VAL A 87 13.60 -2.16 -9.33
N ASP A 88 13.14 -0.93 -9.13
CA ASP A 88 13.18 0.10 -10.16
C ASP A 88 14.62 0.23 -10.66
N ALA A 89 14.80 0.25 -11.98
CA ALA A 89 16.02 0.76 -12.59
C ALA A 89 16.16 2.21 -12.14
N VAL A 90 17.10 2.48 -11.25
CA VAL A 90 17.50 3.85 -10.92
C VAL A 90 18.17 4.38 -12.18
N ASP A 91 17.78 5.57 -12.65
CA ASP A 91 18.58 6.30 -13.65
C ASP A 91 20.03 6.38 -13.12
N ASP A 92 20.98 5.85 -13.89
CA ASP A 92 22.39 5.55 -13.56
C ASP A 92 23.27 6.78 -13.25
N ASP A 93 22.74 7.89 -12.72
CA ASP A 93 23.47 9.16 -12.57
C ASP A 93 24.08 9.43 -11.17
N ASP A 94 24.06 8.48 -10.23
CA ASP A 94 24.69 8.67 -8.90
C ASP A 94 25.90 7.72 -8.72
N ASP A 95 27.07 8.19 -9.20
CA ASP A 95 28.41 7.55 -9.24
C ASP A 95 29.02 7.17 -7.87
N ASN A 96 28.22 7.06 -6.80
CA ASN A 96 28.73 6.79 -5.46
C ASN A 96 28.21 5.46 -4.90
N TYR A 97 28.58 4.36 -5.58
CA TYR A 97 28.30 2.99 -5.16
C TYR A 97 29.55 2.36 -4.56
N ASP A 98 29.86 2.69 -3.32
CA ASP A 98 30.84 1.94 -2.52
C ASP A 98 30.14 1.29 -1.33
N ASP A 99 30.39 -0.01 -1.20
CA ASP A 99 29.98 -0.93 -0.13
C ASP A 99 28.60 -1.63 -0.26
N HIS A 100 28.57 -2.68 -1.08
CA HIS A 100 27.75 -3.88 -0.84
C HIS A 100 28.68 -5.10 -0.87
N PRO A 101 28.61 -6.04 0.08
CA PRO A 101 29.50 -7.18 0.09
C PRO A 101 29.11 -8.17 -1.03
N SER A 102 30.08 -8.42 -1.91
CA SER A 102 30.16 -9.57 -2.84
C SER A 102 29.41 -9.45 -4.18
N ARG A 103 29.82 -8.53 -5.06
CA ARG A 103 29.81 -8.80 -6.51
C ARG A 103 31.12 -9.51 -6.89
N LEU A 104 31.09 -10.84 -6.98
CA LEU A 104 32.06 -11.57 -7.79
C LEU A 104 31.75 -11.23 -9.26
N GLY A 105 32.68 -10.57 -9.93
CA GLY A 105 32.52 -10.13 -11.32
C GLY A 105 32.33 -11.29 -12.30
N PRO A 106 31.82 -11.02 -13.52
CA PRO A 106 31.48 -12.04 -14.49
C PRO A 106 32.74 -12.72 -15.04
N SER A 107 32.90 -14.00 -14.71
CA SER A 107 33.78 -14.90 -15.46
C SER A 107 32.98 -15.51 -16.61
N LEU A 108 33.28 -15.08 -17.83
CA LEU A 108 33.08 -15.76 -19.13
C LEU A 108 32.19 -17.03 -19.11
N ALA A 109 30.86 -16.85 -19.09
CA ALA A 109 29.87 -17.90 -19.40
C ALA A 109 28.66 -17.24 -20.10
N GLY A 110 28.74 -17.08 -21.42
CA GLY A 110 27.81 -16.26 -22.22
C GLY A 110 26.50 -16.93 -22.65
N GLY A 111 26.07 -18.01 -22.00
CA GLY A 111 24.82 -18.73 -22.31
C GLY A 111 23.92 -18.88 -21.08
N ASP A 112 24.45 -19.49 -20.02
CA ASP A 112 23.69 -19.83 -18.81
C ASP A 112 23.21 -18.60 -18.03
N ALA A 113 24.00 -17.52 -18.00
CA ALA A 113 23.64 -16.29 -17.28
C ALA A 113 22.42 -15.58 -17.88
N LYS A 114 22.22 -15.66 -19.20
CA LYS A 114 21.04 -15.07 -19.86
C LYS A 114 19.77 -15.86 -19.59
N GLU A 115 19.87 -17.20 -19.59
CA GLU A 115 18.73 -18.06 -19.24
C GLU A 115 18.36 -17.90 -17.76
N GLU A 116 19.32 -17.78 -16.84
CA GLU A 116 19.07 -17.52 -15.42
C GLU A 116 18.42 -16.13 -15.19
N GLU A 117 18.84 -15.11 -15.92
CA GLU A 117 18.29 -13.75 -15.84
C GLU A 117 16.84 -13.69 -16.40
N GLU A 118 16.58 -14.34 -17.54
CA GLU A 118 15.24 -14.43 -18.14
C GLU A 118 14.24 -15.19 -17.24
N VAL A 119 14.67 -16.28 -16.59
CA VAL A 119 13.84 -17.03 -15.63
C VAL A 119 13.48 -16.17 -14.42
N LYS A 120 14.42 -15.36 -13.91
CA LYS A 120 14.16 -14.44 -12.79
C LYS A 120 13.16 -13.35 -13.17
N GLU A 121 13.25 -12.78 -14.36
CA GLU A 121 12.28 -11.80 -14.85
C GLU A 121 10.87 -12.40 -14.99
N GLU A 122 10.75 -13.65 -15.45
CA GLU A 122 9.45 -14.34 -15.57
C GLU A 122 8.82 -14.60 -14.18
N GLU A 123 9.61 -15.01 -13.20
CA GLU A 123 9.17 -15.21 -11.80
C GLU A 123 8.73 -13.89 -11.14
N VAL A 124 9.50 -12.81 -11.32
CA VAL A 124 9.15 -11.44 -10.90
C VAL A 124 7.79 -11.05 -11.48
N SER A 125 7.63 -11.22 -12.79
CA SER A 125 6.39 -10.86 -13.49
C SER A 125 5.20 -11.69 -13.02
N ALA A 126 5.41 -12.97 -12.69
CA ALA A 126 4.36 -13.83 -12.16
C ALA A 126 3.94 -13.41 -10.74
N ALA A 127 4.90 -13.05 -9.87
CA ALA A 127 4.62 -12.54 -8.53
C ALA A 127 3.81 -11.24 -8.57
N ALA A 128 4.22 -10.31 -9.43
CA ALA A 128 3.52 -9.06 -9.67
C ALA A 128 2.08 -9.30 -10.14
N ALA A 129 1.87 -10.21 -11.10
CA ALA A 129 0.54 -10.56 -11.59
C ALA A 129 -0.34 -11.26 -10.53
N ALA A 130 0.26 -12.07 -9.65
CA ALA A 130 -0.46 -12.76 -8.58
C ALA A 130 -0.93 -11.80 -7.47
N VAL A 131 -0.09 -10.81 -7.11
CA VAL A 131 -0.42 -9.85 -6.04
C VAL A 131 -1.39 -8.76 -6.50
N ASP A 132 -1.48 -8.50 -7.81
CA ASP A 132 -2.31 -7.47 -8.45
C ASP A 132 -3.75 -7.41 -7.89
N PRO A 133 -4.61 -8.44 -8.03
CA PRO A 133 -5.98 -8.39 -7.51
C PRO A 133 -6.03 -8.28 -5.98
N VAL A 134 -5.05 -8.85 -5.28
CA VAL A 134 -5.00 -8.81 -3.81
C VAL A 134 -4.74 -7.38 -3.32
N CYS A 135 -3.84 -6.64 -3.98
CA CYS A 135 -3.59 -5.24 -3.69
C CYS A 135 -4.85 -4.38 -3.91
N GLY A 136 -5.56 -4.60 -5.02
CA GLY A 136 -6.83 -3.94 -5.29
C GLY A 136 -7.89 -4.23 -4.22
N GLU A 137 -8.01 -5.49 -3.78
CA GLU A 137 -8.90 -5.88 -2.68
C GLU A 137 -8.55 -5.17 -1.37
N ILE A 138 -7.26 -5.13 -0.97
CA ILE A 138 -6.81 -4.41 0.23
C ILE A 138 -7.22 -2.94 0.14
N PHE A 139 -6.98 -2.30 -1.00
CA PHE A 139 -7.30 -0.88 -1.16
C PHE A 139 -8.79 -0.58 -1.04
N LEU A 140 -9.64 -1.42 -1.66
CA LEU A 140 -11.09 -1.28 -1.54
C LEU A 140 -11.58 -1.48 -0.10
N ARG A 141 -10.95 -2.38 0.66
CA ARG A 141 -11.26 -2.55 2.09
C ARG A 141 -10.88 -1.35 2.94
N LEU A 142 -9.80 -0.66 2.59
CA LEU A 142 -9.44 0.60 3.24
C LEU A 142 -10.49 1.68 2.97
N PHE A 143 -11.07 1.74 1.77
CA PHE A 143 -12.21 2.63 1.49
C PHE A 143 -13.45 2.23 2.31
N ASP A 144 -13.79 0.95 2.37
CA ASP A 144 -14.93 0.45 3.14
C ASP A 144 -14.79 0.83 4.63
N LEU A 145 -13.63 0.54 5.24
CA LEU A 145 -13.35 0.87 6.63
C LEU A 145 -13.29 2.39 6.89
N SER A 146 -12.72 3.16 5.96
CA SER A 146 -12.71 4.63 6.03
C SER A 146 -14.14 5.19 6.05
N GLY A 147 -15.02 4.66 5.18
CA GLY A 147 -16.44 5.01 5.15
C GLY A 147 -17.18 4.66 6.44
N MET A 148 -16.92 3.47 7.00
CA MET A 148 -17.48 3.06 8.30
C MET A 148 -17.06 4.00 9.44
N CYS A 149 -15.83 4.52 9.38
CA CYS A 149 -15.28 5.45 10.37
C CYS A 149 -15.52 6.93 10.03
N SER A 150 -16.18 7.23 8.91
CA SER A 150 -16.40 8.59 8.40
C SER A 150 -15.12 9.42 8.28
N VAL A 151 -14.02 8.79 7.89
CA VAL A 151 -12.74 9.46 7.57
C VAL A 151 -12.51 9.44 6.06
N ASP A 152 -11.91 10.49 5.51
CA ASP A 152 -11.57 10.59 4.09
C ASP A 152 -10.18 9.99 3.84
N LEU A 153 -10.12 8.83 3.18
CA LEU A 153 -8.89 8.07 2.97
C LEU A 153 -7.77 8.91 2.32
N ARG A 154 -8.11 9.67 1.26
CA ARG A 154 -7.15 10.51 0.54
C ARG A 154 -6.57 11.58 1.45
N THR A 155 -7.42 12.29 2.18
CA THR A 155 -7.02 13.31 3.16
C THR A 155 -6.16 12.72 4.26
N CYS A 156 -6.52 11.56 4.80
CA CYS A 156 -5.72 10.86 5.80
C CYS A 156 -4.32 10.54 5.27
N VAL A 157 -4.20 10.01 4.03
CA VAL A 157 -2.91 9.75 3.38
C VAL A 157 -2.08 11.03 3.23
N LEU A 158 -2.66 12.11 2.71
CA LEU A 158 -1.93 13.37 2.50
C LEU A 158 -1.44 13.98 3.82
N LYS A 159 -2.30 14.01 4.84
CA LYS A 159 -1.93 14.47 6.19
C LYS A 159 -0.83 13.60 6.79
N LYS A 160 -0.91 12.27 6.61
CA LYS A 160 0.09 11.34 7.12
C LYS A 160 1.43 11.50 6.41
N MET A 161 1.43 11.75 5.10
CA MET A 161 2.66 12.06 4.35
C MET A 161 3.31 13.36 4.84
N GLU A 162 2.54 14.40 5.13
CA GLU A 162 3.07 15.64 5.73
C GLU A 162 3.68 15.37 7.12
N LEU A 163 2.96 14.64 7.97
CA LEU A 163 3.44 14.25 9.29
C LEU A 163 4.73 13.41 9.20
N ASN A 164 4.78 12.44 8.29
CA ASN A 164 5.95 11.61 8.06
C ASN A 164 7.13 12.44 7.55
N GLY A 165 6.90 13.49 6.77
CA GLY A 165 7.93 14.47 6.39
C GLY A 165 8.56 15.16 7.59
N LYS A 166 7.76 15.49 8.61
CA LYS A 166 8.25 16.08 9.88
C LYS A 166 8.95 15.05 10.76
N LYS A 167 8.43 13.82 10.83
CA LYS A 167 9.03 12.69 11.58
C LYS A 167 10.38 12.26 11.03
N TYR A 168 10.54 12.33 9.71
CA TYR A 168 11.72 11.84 9.01
C TYR A 168 12.31 12.94 8.11
N PRO A 169 12.98 13.97 8.69
CA PRO A 169 13.65 14.98 7.88
C PRO A 169 14.79 14.35 7.07
N VAL A 170 14.91 14.73 5.79
CA VAL A 170 15.83 14.09 4.83
C VAL A 170 17.28 14.16 5.33
N GLU A 171 17.69 15.31 5.83
CA GLU A 171 19.03 15.58 6.35
C GLU A 171 19.42 14.71 7.57
N LEU A 172 18.45 14.17 8.30
CA LEU A 172 18.70 13.32 9.46
C LEU A 172 18.68 11.82 9.11
N CYS A 173 17.78 11.42 8.21
CA CYS A 173 17.44 10.01 7.96
C CYS A 173 17.89 9.45 6.61
N LYS A 174 18.47 10.26 5.71
CA LYS A 174 18.93 9.79 4.39
C LYS A 174 19.84 8.57 4.51
N GLY A 175 19.47 7.49 3.82
CA GLY A 175 20.18 6.20 3.82
C GLY A 175 20.00 5.36 5.08
N LYS A 176 19.24 5.81 6.09
CA LYS A 176 19.05 5.13 7.39
C LYS A 176 17.63 4.59 7.51
N SER A 177 17.48 3.38 8.06
CA SER A 177 16.19 2.73 8.34
C SER A 177 15.75 2.84 9.81
N GLY A 178 16.40 3.71 10.59
CA GLY A 178 16.04 3.96 12.00
C GLY A 178 14.63 4.52 12.16
N LYS A 179 14.07 4.36 13.36
CA LYS A 179 12.73 4.89 13.68
C LYS A 179 12.79 6.40 13.86
N TYR A 180 11.69 7.11 13.61
CA TYR A 180 11.63 8.57 13.83
C TYR A 180 12.01 8.98 15.26
N THR A 181 11.84 8.06 16.22
CA THR A 181 12.22 8.27 17.62
C THR A 181 13.70 8.61 17.79
N ASP A 182 14.55 8.18 16.86
CA ASP A 182 15.98 8.49 16.82
C ASP A 182 16.25 9.98 16.50
N TYR A 183 15.22 10.70 16.04
CA TYR A 183 15.26 12.13 15.67
C TYR A 183 14.34 12.98 16.56
N SER A 184 13.83 12.44 17.67
CA SER A 184 12.85 13.13 18.52
C SER A 184 13.41 14.43 19.11
N ASP A 185 14.70 14.45 19.46
CA ASP A 185 15.36 15.63 20.04
C ASP A 185 15.41 16.80 19.05
N GLN A 186 15.51 16.50 17.75
CA GLN A 186 15.58 17.50 16.68
C GLN A 186 14.19 17.91 16.19
N THR A 187 13.27 16.96 16.10
CA THR A 187 11.93 17.17 15.53
C THR A 187 10.90 17.62 16.57
N GLY A 188 11.14 17.34 17.85
CA GLY A 188 10.15 17.49 18.92
C GLY A 188 9.01 16.48 18.85
N ILE A 189 9.05 15.52 17.93
CA ILE A 189 8.03 14.49 17.74
C ILE A 189 8.45 13.25 18.51
N THR A 190 7.63 12.81 19.46
CA THR A 190 7.87 11.63 20.28
C THR A 190 6.75 10.61 20.08
N THR A 191 6.80 9.47 20.77
CA THR A 191 5.70 8.49 20.74
C THR A 191 4.37 9.02 21.31
N THR A 192 4.39 10.13 22.04
CA THR A 192 3.20 10.71 22.69
C THR A 192 2.91 12.15 22.28
N VAL A 193 3.84 12.83 21.60
CA VAL A 193 3.72 14.26 21.25
C VAL A 193 3.98 14.45 19.76
N GLY A 194 3.19 15.32 19.12
CA GLY A 194 3.38 15.68 17.72
C GLY A 194 2.91 14.64 16.71
N GLN A 195 2.08 13.69 17.14
CA GLN A 195 1.54 12.61 16.30
C GLN A 195 0.19 12.96 15.65
N SER A 196 -0.57 13.91 16.20
CA SER A 196 -1.93 14.18 15.71
C SER A 196 -1.93 14.85 14.33
N THR A 197 -2.93 14.51 13.51
CA THR A 197 -3.15 15.13 12.20
C THR A 197 -4.38 16.03 12.15
N ILE A 198 -5.08 16.23 13.27
CA ILE A 198 -6.30 17.06 13.35
C ILE A 198 -6.04 18.45 12.79
N ASP A 199 -4.97 19.10 13.26
CA ASP A 199 -4.59 20.47 12.88
C ASP A 199 -3.73 20.55 11.60
N SER A 200 -3.46 19.42 10.94
CA SER A 200 -2.63 19.41 9.73
C SER A 200 -3.41 20.03 8.56
N PRO A 201 -2.89 21.09 7.92
CA PRO A 201 -3.57 21.72 6.81
C PRO A 201 -3.58 20.79 5.60
N THR A 202 -4.77 20.55 5.03
CA THR A 202 -4.88 19.98 3.68
C THR A 202 -4.49 21.05 2.67
N LYS A 203 -3.19 21.32 2.52
CA LYS A 203 -2.71 22.13 1.40
C LYS A 203 -3.02 21.36 0.11
N SER A 204 -4.08 21.77 -0.58
CA SER A 204 -4.19 21.56 -2.02
C SER A 204 -3.11 22.44 -2.64
N CYS A 205 -2.07 21.85 -3.19
CA CYS A 205 -1.02 22.60 -3.89
C CYS A 205 -1.59 23.18 -5.18
N THR A 206 -2.24 24.34 -5.09
CA THR A 206 -2.47 25.22 -6.24
C THR A 206 -1.17 25.96 -6.52
N ASP A 207 -0.33 25.31 -7.32
CA ASP A 207 0.71 25.86 -8.20
C ASP A 207 1.86 24.85 -8.26
N ASP A 208 1.98 24.22 -9.43
CA ASP A 208 3.08 23.40 -9.94
C ASP A 208 3.31 21.98 -9.32
N MET A 209 2.77 20.99 -10.06
CA MET A 209 3.42 19.70 -10.44
C MET A 209 3.17 18.37 -9.69
N GLU A 210 2.33 18.26 -8.65
CA GLU A 210 1.91 16.93 -8.15
C GLU A 210 0.38 16.81 -8.04
N ASP A 211 -0.17 15.81 -8.74
CA ASP A 211 -1.59 15.49 -8.75
C ASP A 211 -1.97 14.72 -7.48
N ASP A 212 -2.37 15.44 -6.44
CA ASP A 212 -2.75 14.86 -5.13
C ASP A 212 -4.18 14.26 -5.11
N THR A 213 -4.84 14.20 -6.28
CA THR A 213 -6.23 13.75 -6.41
C THR A 213 -6.34 12.30 -6.88
N THR A 214 -5.30 11.79 -7.55
CA THR A 214 -5.28 10.47 -8.18
C THR A 214 -4.39 9.48 -7.44
N VAL A 215 -4.69 8.20 -7.62
CA VAL A 215 -3.86 7.10 -7.10
C VAL A 215 -2.45 7.20 -7.66
N GLU A 216 -2.30 7.45 -8.96
CA GLU A 216 -1.01 7.55 -9.62
C GLU A 216 -0.20 8.76 -9.16
N GLY A 217 -0.84 9.91 -8.89
CA GLY A 217 -0.13 11.07 -8.38
C GLY A 217 0.29 10.93 -6.91
N ILE A 218 -0.53 10.30 -6.07
CA ILE A 218 -0.12 9.93 -4.70
C ILE A 218 0.97 8.84 -4.73
N THR A 219 0.94 7.89 -5.67
CA THR A 219 2.04 6.93 -5.87
C THR A 219 3.35 7.65 -6.16
N LEU A 220 3.34 8.67 -7.01
CA LEU A 220 4.53 9.48 -7.30
C LEU A 220 5.03 10.21 -6.04
N LEU A 221 4.13 10.82 -5.27
CA LEU A 221 4.47 11.47 -4.00
C LEU A 221 5.13 10.51 -3.00
N VAL A 222 4.58 9.30 -2.82
CA VAL A 222 5.16 8.26 -1.95
C VAL A 222 6.52 7.77 -2.46
N ARG A 223 6.67 7.62 -3.78
CA ARG A 223 7.94 7.24 -4.42
C ARG A 223 9.01 8.30 -4.17
N ASN A 224 8.69 9.57 -4.42
CA ASN A 224 9.60 10.70 -4.24
C ASN A 224 10.04 10.81 -2.77
N PHE A 225 9.10 10.68 -1.84
CA PHE A 225 9.38 10.68 -0.40
C PHE A 225 10.43 9.63 -0.01
N ALA A 226 10.30 8.41 -0.54
CA ALA A 226 11.25 7.31 -0.30
C ALA A 226 12.60 7.55 -0.99
N ASN A 227 12.59 8.08 -2.21
CA ASN A 227 13.80 8.31 -3.01
C ASN A 227 14.70 9.40 -2.43
N GLU A 228 14.13 10.52 -1.99
CA GLU A 228 14.87 11.61 -1.33
C GLU A 228 15.64 11.12 -0.09
N ARG A 229 15.05 10.17 0.64
CA ARG A 229 15.63 9.53 1.84
C ARG A 229 16.50 8.33 1.50
N GLN A 230 16.63 7.97 0.22
CA GLN A 230 17.29 6.76 -0.26
C GLN A 230 16.78 5.47 0.41
N TRP A 231 15.51 5.44 0.80
CA TRP A 231 14.87 4.30 1.45
C TRP A 231 14.46 3.19 0.47
N TYR A 232 14.50 3.46 -0.84
CA TYR A 232 14.27 2.45 -1.88
C TYR A 232 15.11 1.18 -1.67
N ARG A 233 16.32 1.31 -1.11
CA ARG A 233 17.22 0.19 -0.75
C ARG A 233 16.63 -0.80 0.26
N TYR A 234 15.69 -0.34 1.10
CA TYR A 234 15.00 -1.16 2.11
C TYR A 234 13.62 -1.63 1.64
N HIS A 235 13.10 -1.08 0.54
CA HIS A 235 11.73 -1.25 0.05
C HIS A 235 11.60 -2.46 -0.88
N THR A 236 12.03 -3.64 -0.42
CA THR A 236 11.71 -4.90 -1.12
C THR A 236 10.23 -5.26 -0.90
N PRO A 237 9.57 -5.99 -1.81
CA PRO A 237 8.16 -6.38 -1.64
C PRO A 237 7.87 -7.06 -0.30
N ARG A 238 8.78 -7.94 0.15
CA ARG A 238 8.66 -8.63 1.44
C ARG A 238 8.77 -7.67 2.62
N ASN A 239 9.71 -6.73 2.60
CA ASN A 239 9.86 -5.75 3.68
C ASN A 239 8.63 -4.84 3.77
N ILE A 240 8.11 -4.40 2.63
CA ILE A 240 6.91 -3.57 2.59
C ILE A 240 5.68 -4.37 3.06
N ALA A 241 5.51 -5.63 2.64
CA ALA A 241 4.43 -6.47 3.14
C ALA A 241 4.49 -6.68 4.67
N LEU A 242 5.69 -6.82 5.24
CA LEU A 242 5.89 -6.84 6.69
C LEU A 242 5.52 -5.51 7.34
N ALA A 243 5.83 -4.37 6.70
CA ALA A 243 5.42 -3.05 7.18
C ALA A 243 3.90 -2.91 7.18
N ILE A 244 3.20 -3.29 6.10
CA ILE A 244 1.72 -3.31 6.02
C ILE A 244 1.13 -4.11 7.20
N MET A 245 1.70 -5.26 7.54
CA MET A 245 1.25 -6.04 8.70
C MET A 245 1.46 -5.33 10.04
N GLY A 246 2.56 -4.58 10.17
CA GLY A 246 2.82 -3.75 11.35
C GLY A 246 1.74 -2.69 11.53
N GLU A 247 1.50 -1.88 10.49
CA GLU A 247 0.51 -0.80 10.53
C GLU A 247 -0.92 -1.32 10.67
N LEU A 248 -1.23 -2.48 10.10
CA LEU A 248 -2.50 -3.17 10.34
C LEU A 248 -2.64 -3.60 11.81
N GLY A 249 -1.53 -3.97 12.45
CA GLY A 249 -1.48 -4.24 13.89
C GLY A 249 -1.83 -2.99 14.69
N GLU A 250 -1.21 -1.86 14.39
CA GLU A 250 -1.49 -0.56 15.05
C GLU A 250 -2.97 -0.15 14.85
N LEU A 251 -3.52 -0.33 13.65
CA LEU A 251 -4.95 -0.16 13.38
C LEU A 251 -5.81 -1.10 14.24
N SER A 252 -5.42 -2.37 14.36
CA SER A 252 -6.17 -3.38 15.13
C SER A 252 -6.18 -3.05 16.63
N GLU A 253 -5.11 -2.46 17.17
CA GLU A 253 -5.02 -2.06 18.58
C GLU A 253 -6.10 -1.03 18.97
N LEU A 254 -6.57 -0.21 18.03
CA LEU A 254 -7.63 0.78 18.25
C LEU A 254 -9.02 0.14 18.45
N PHE A 255 -9.23 -1.06 17.93
CA PHE A 255 -10.53 -1.75 17.95
C PHE A 255 -10.56 -3.00 18.84
N GLN A 256 -9.41 -3.56 19.23
CA GLN A 256 -9.29 -4.89 19.85
C GLN A 256 -10.10 -5.08 21.15
N TRP A 257 -10.35 -4.01 21.91
CA TRP A 257 -11.08 -4.06 23.19
C TRP A 257 -12.50 -3.48 23.11
N LEU A 258 -12.95 -3.05 21.93
CA LEU A 258 -14.32 -2.58 21.73
C LEU A 258 -15.28 -3.78 21.65
N GLY A 259 -16.53 -3.62 22.09
CA GLY A 259 -17.51 -4.72 22.09
C GLY A 259 -18.09 -5.03 20.70
N ASP A 260 -18.56 -6.27 20.49
CA ASP A 260 -19.31 -6.71 19.29
C ASP A 260 -20.81 -6.36 19.37
N GLY A 261 -21.13 -5.23 20.01
CA GLY A 261 -22.50 -4.73 20.10
C GLY A 261 -22.95 -4.06 18.80
N ASN A 262 -24.19 -3.55 18.81
CA ASN A 262 -24.70 -2.73 17.70
C ASN A 262 -24.41 -1.22 17.91
N ASP A 263 -23.46 -0.88 18.79
CA ASP A 263 -23.05 0.50 19.01
C ASP A 263 -22.39 1.04 17.74
N ARG A 264 -22.73 2.26 17.37
CA ARG A 264 -22.21 2.88 16.16
C ARG A 264 -20.78 3.35 16.39
N VAL A 265 -19.95 3.28 15.35
CA VAL A 265 -18.58 3.82 15.38
C VAL A 265 -18.58 5.27 15.87
N ALA A 266 -19.46 6.11 15.31
CA ALA A 266 -19.57 7.53 15.67
C ALA A 266 -20.01 7.80 17.11
N ASP A 267 -20.63 6.82 17.79
CA ASP A 267 -21.08 6.97 19.18
C ASP A 267 -20.00 6.49 20.18
N VAL A 268 -19.06 5.66 19.73
CA VAL A 268 -18.03 5.00 20.57
C VAL A 268 -16.67 5.67 20.42
N LEU A 269 -16.27 6.03 19.20
CA LEU A 269 -14.96 6.59 18.89
C LEU A 269 -14.97 8.12 19.02
N THR A 270 -14.07 8.65 19.83
CA THR A 270 -13.85 10.10 19.95
C THR A 270 -13.15 10.66 18.72
N GLU A 271 -13.16 11.99 18.55
CA GLU A 271 -12.43 12.64 17.45
C GLU A 271 -10.93 12.32 17.45
N GLU A 272 -10.30 12.24 18.64
CA GLU A 272 -8.90 11.83 18.77
C GLU A 272 -8.68 10.37 18.35
N MET A 273 -9.62 9.47 18.70
CA MET A 273 -9.53 8.08 18.26
C MET A 273 -9.77 7.97 16.75
N LEU A 274 -10.68 8.75 16.18
CA LEU A 274 -10.91 8.79 14.73
C LEU A 274 -9.71 9.37 13.97
N ASP A 275 -9.01 10.37 14.51
CA ASP A 275 -7.74 10.85 13.97
C ASP A 275 -6.70 9.71 13.94
N LYS A 276 -6.56 8.96 15.03
CA LYS A 276 -5.68 7.77 15.08
C LYS A 276 -6.10 6.70 14.07
N VAL A 277 -7.39 6.39 13.98
CA VAL A 277 -7.90 5.43 12.97
C VAL A 277 -7.53 5.89 11.56
N GLY A 278 -7.75 7.17 11.25
CA GLY A 278 -7.35 7.76 9.96
C GLY A 278 -5.86 7.67 9.71
N GLN A 279 -5.03 7.89 10.72
CA GLN A 279 -3.58 7.77 10.63
C GLN A 279 -3.09 6.35 10.36
N GLU A 280 -3.68 5.33 11.01
CA GLU A 280 -3.26 3.93 10.81
C GLU A 280 -3.80 3.37 9.48
N ILE A 281 -5.02 3.74 9.08
CA ILE A 281 -5.54 3.44 7.74
C ILE A 281 -4.63 4.07 6.66
N ALA A 282 -4.17 5.30 6.88
CA ALA A 282 -3.25 5.98 5.96
C ALA A 282 -1.89 5.28 5.88
N ASP A 283 -1.32 4.82 6.99
CA ASP A 283 -0.04 4.09 6.95
C ASP A 283 -0.16 2.75 6.20
N VAL A 284 -1.25 2.00 6.43
CA VAL A 284 -1.54 0.78 5.64
C VAL A 284 -1.66 1.13 4.14
N ALA A 285 -2.37 2.21 3.80
CA ALA A 285 -2.51 2.66 2.42
C ALA A 285 -1.18 3.11 1.79
N ILE A 286 -0.34 3.85 2.51
CA ILE A 286 0.96 4.34 2.03
C ILE A 286 1.89 3.17 1.70
N TYR A 287 2.00 2.18 2.59
CA TYR A 287 2.80 0.99 2.28
C TYR A 287 2.18 0.12 1.19
N LEU A 288 0.85 0.01 1.11
CA LEU A 288 0.19 -0.67 -0.01
C LEU A 288 0.51 0.01 -1.35
N ILE A 289 0.39 1.34 -1.41
CA ILE A 289 0.73 2.14 -2.59
C ILE A 289 2.20 1.92 -2.97
N ARG A 290 3.10 1.94 -1.99
CA ARG A 290 4.53 1.67 -2.23
C ARG A 290 4.78 0.23 -2.67
N LEU A 291 4.05 -0.75 -2.14
CA LEU A 291 4.14 -2.14 -2.58
C LEU A 291 3.71 -2.27 -4.04
N CYS A 292 2.58 -1.66 -4.40
CA CYS A 292 2.08 -1.65 -5.77
C CYS A 292 3.07 -0.99 -6.72
N ASP A 293 3.67 0.12 -6.29
CA ASP A 293 4.69 0.84 -7.05
C ASP A 293 5.89 -0.06 -7.38
N VAL A 294 6.47 -0.67 -6.34
CA VAL A 294 7.62 -1.59 -6.45
C VAL A 294 7.27 -2.84 -7.26
N CYS A 295 6.04 -3.34 -7.18
CA CYS A 295 5.58 -4.50 -7.94
C CYS A 295 5.02 -4.15 -9.33
N HIS A 296 5.03 -2.88 -9.73
CA HIS A 296 4.43 -2.38 -10.98
C HIS A 296 2.95 -2.78 -11.17
N VAL A 297 2.20 -2.72 -10.07
CA VAL A 297 0.74 -2.92 -10.01
C VAL A 297 0.04 -1.57 -10.22
N PRO A 298 -0.78 -1.39 -11.27
CA PRO A 298 -1.51 -0.15 -11.51
C PRO A 298 -2.74 -0.08 -10.60
N LEU A 299 -2.51 0.22 -9.31
CA LEU A 299 -3.49 0.08 -8.24
C LEU A 299 -4.85 0.74 -8.55
N GLY A 300 -4.86 1.96 -9.09
CA GLY A 300 -6.09 2.67 -9.45
C GLY A 300 -6.92 1.89 -10.48
N GLY A 301 -6.28 1.45 -11.56
CA GLY A 301 -6.93 0.66 -12.62
C GLY A 301 -7.45 -0.68 -12.12
N VAL A 302 -6.67 -1.37 -11.27
CA VAL A 302 -7.03 -2.68 -10.70
C VAL A 302 -8.23 -2.55 -9.78
N SER A 303 -8.26 -1.52 -8.93
CA SER A 303 -9.41 -1.26 -8.05
C SER A 303 -10.67 -0.95 -8.83
N MET A 304 -10.59 -0.17 -9.91
CA MET A 304 -11.74 0.09 -10.79
C MET A 304 -12.23 -1.18 -11.48
N HIS A 305 -11.32 -2.02 -11.97
CA HIS A 305 -11.66 -3.30 -12.58
C HIS A 305 -12.40 -4.22 -11.60
N LEU A 306 -11.90 -4.36 -10.37
CA LEU A 306 -12.56 -5.15 -9.32
C LEU A 306 -13.95 -4.60 -8.98
N LEU A 307 -14.13 -3.28 -8.98
CA LEU A 307 -15.44 -2.68 -8.75
C LEU A 307 -16.42 -2.93 -9.91
N ASP A 308 -15.94 -2.97 -11.15
CA ASP A 308 -16.77 -3.27 -12.32
C ASP A 308 -17.18 -4.75 -12.39
N GLU A 309 -16.40 -5.65 -11.80
CA GLU A 309 -16.71 -7.08 -11.69
C GLU A 309 -17.64 -7.42 -10.51
N ARG A 310 -17.85 -6.49 -9.56
CA ARG A 310 -18.81 -6.68 -8.48
C ARG A 310 -20.24 -6.55 -9.05
N PRO A 311 -21.12 -7.55 -8.81
CA PRO A 311 -22.48 -7.58 -9.35
C PRO A 311 -23.41 -6.52 -8.73
#